data_AF-A0A3N4MPH1-F1
#
_entry.id   AF-A0A3N4MPH1-F1
#
_cell.length_a   1.000
_cell.length_b   1.000
_cell.length_c   1.000
_cell.angle_alpha   90.00
_cell.angle_beta   90.00
_cell.angle_gamma   90.00
#
_symmetry.space_group_name_H-M   'P 1'
#
loop_
_entity.id
_entity.type
_entity.pdbx_description
1 polymer ?
#
loop_
_entity_poly.entity_id
_entity_poly.type
_entity_poly.pdbx_seq_one_letter_code
_entity_poly.pdbx_strand_id
1 'polypeptide(L)'
;MVYPKLRFPQFKNCKGWEVVELRTLADRITVKNKTNKISRVLTNSANDGVIDQREYFDKDIANKDNLDSYYIIELGDYVYNPRISNLAPVGPISKNRVSTGVMSPLYTIFRFKNVQNDFYEHFFKTHAWHKHLQQNSNHGARHDRMNITNDDFMSMPLPDPSLEEQQAIADCLSSLDKLISEENEHIGSLKAHKKGLMQQLFPKNN
;
A
#
# COMPACT_ATOMS: atom_id res chain seq x y z
N MET A 1 -3.27 -24.90 -2.54
CA MET A 1 -3.09 -24.78 -1.09
C MET A 1 -1.66 -24.38 -0.78
N VAL A 2 -1.46 -23.42 0.11
CA VAL A 2 -0.16 -23.05 0.68
C VAL A 2 -0.21 -23.20 2.19
N TYR A 3 0.92 -23.56 2.78
CA TYR A 3 1.02 -23.76 4.23
C TYR A 3 2.00 -22.75 4.81
N PRO A 4 1.58 -21.91 5.77
CA PRO A 4 2.49 -20.96 6.39
C PRO A 4 3.50 -21.70 7.28
N LYS A 5 4.75 -21.23 7.28
CA LYS A 5 5.81 -21.80 8.13
C LYS A 5 5.52 -21.61 9.62
N LEU A 6 4.93 -20.47 9.98
CA LEU A 6 4.47 -20.14 11.32
C LEU A 6 2.97 -19.93 11.28
N ARG A 7 2.25 -20.52 12.23
CA ARG A 7 0.79 -20.45 12.31
C ARG A 7 0.37 -20.39 13.77
N PHE A 8 -0.62 -19.56 14.08
CA PHE A 8 -1.14 -19.47 15.44
C PHE A 8 -1.67 -20.83 15.91
N PRO A 9 -1.52 -21.18 17.20
CA PRO A 9 -1.92 -22.49 17.74
C PRO A 9 -3.35 -22.89 17.38
N GLN A 10 -4.30 -21.95 17.44
CA GLN A 10 -5.72 -22.20 17.15
C GLN A 10 -6.00 -22.58 15.68
N PHE A 11 -5.09 -22.31 14.76
CA PHE A 11 -5.26 -22.64 13.33
C PHE A 11 -4.38 -23.81 12.87
N LYS A 12 -3.56 -24.40 13.74
CA LYS A 12 -2.61 -25.48 13.35
C LYS A 12 -3.28 -26.70 12.70
N ASN A 13 -4.49 -27.04 13.15
CA ASN A 13 -5.25 -28.20 12.64
C ASN A 13 -6.19 -27.84 11.49
N CYS A 14 -6.28 -26.56 11.10
CA CYS A 14 -7.06 -26.14 9.95
C CYS A 14 -6.33 -26.54 8.65
N LYS A 15 -7.07 -26.68 7.55
CA LYS A 15 -6.47 -26.86 6.22
C LYS A 15 -5.51 -25.69 5.89
N GLY A 16 -4.60 -25.90 4.94
CA GLY A 16 -3.75 -24.83 4.41
C GLY A 16 -4.58 -23.69 3.81
N TRP A 17 -3.94 -22.61 3.40
CA TRP A 17 -4.63 -21.50 2.75
C TRP A 17 -4.91 -21.85 1.30
N GLU A 18 -6.16 -21.66 0.88
CA GLU A 18 -6.48 -21.69 -0.54
C GLU A 18 -5.75 -20.56 -1.26
N VAL A 19 -5.51 -20.74 -2.56
CA VAL A 19 -4.93 -19.69 -3.39
C VAL A 19 -5.93 -19.40 -4.48
N VAL A 20 -6.42 -18.18 -4.50
CA VAL A 20 -7.44 -17.71 -5.44
C VAL A 20 -6.93 -16.49 -6.18
N GLU A 21 -7.54 -16.19 -7.33
CA GLU A 21 -7.21 -14.98 -8.06
C GLU A 21 -7.74 -13.73 -7.34
N LEU A 22 -7.02 -12.61 -7.45
CA LEU A 22 -7.41 -11.33 -6.88
C LEU A 22 -8.85 -10.93 -7.27
N ARG A 23 -9.27 -11.18 -8.52
CA ARG A 23 -10.65 -10.92 -9.00
C ARG A 23 -11.75 -11.66 -8.23
N THR A 24 -11.42 -12.78 -7.60
CA THR A 24 -12.38 -13.50 -6.74
C THR A 24 -12.64 -12.69 -5.47
N LEU A 25 -11.60 -12.03 -4.94
CA LEU A 25 -11.62 -11.33 -3.66
C LEU A 25 -11.92 -9.83 -3.78
N ALA A 26 -11.62 -9.22 -4.93
CA ALA A 26 -11.65 -7.78 -5.13
C ALA A 26 -12.14 -7.39 -6.53
N ASP A 27 -12.72 -6.19 -6.62
CA ASP A 27 -13.19 -5.60 -7.87
C ASP A 27 -12.33 -4.39 -8.23
N ARG A 28 -12.06 -4.20 -9.53
CA ARG A 28 -11.32 -3.03 -10.00
C ARG A 28 -12.20 -1.78 -9.94
N ILE A 29 -11.68 -0.71 -9.36
CA ILE A 29 -12.35 0.60 -9.33
C ILE A 29 -12.06 1.34 -10.63
N THR A 30 -13.14 1.75 -11.30
CA THR A 30 -13.09 2.47 -12.59
C THR A 30 -13.98 3.71 -12.61
N VAL A 31 -14.61 4.03 -11.48
CA VAL A 31 -15.50 5.18 -11.35
C VAL A 31 -14.68 6.44 -11.53
N LYS A 32 -15.01 7.23 -12.55
CA LYS A 32 -14.30 8.47 -12.87
C LYS A 32 -14.96 9.68 -12.20
N ASN A 33 -14.16 10.69 -11.88
CA ASN A 33 -14.58 11.97 -11.31
C ASN A 33 -15.27 12.90 -12.34
N LYS A 34 -16.17 12.38 -13.17
CA LYS A 34 -16.78 13.11 -14.32
C LYS A 34 -17.44 14.44 -13.98
N THR A 35 -17.87 14.62 -12.72
CA THR A 35 -18.50 15.86 -12.25
C THR A 35 -17.51 16.89 -11.72
N ASN A 36 -16.22 16.52 -11.66
CA ASN A 36 -15.12 17.29 -11.10
C ASN A 36 -15.37 17.81 -9.67
N LYS A 37 -16.17 17.08 -8.88
CA LYS A 37 -16.53 17.45 -7.50
C LYS A 37 -15.43 17.14 -6.49
N ILE A 38 -14.52 16.22 -6.81
CA ILE A 38 -13.43 15.83 -5.92
C ILE A 38 -12.12 16.38 -6.50
N SER A 39 -11.46 17.26 -5.74
CA SER A 39 -10.23 17.94 -6.16
C SER A 39 -8.98 17.49 -5.39
N ARG A 40 -9.14 16.68 -4.34
CA ARG A 40 -8.01 16.13 -3.57
C ARG A 40 -7.35 15.02 -4.38
N VAL A 41 -6.12 15.25 -4.80
CA VAL A 41 -5.35 14.31 -5.60
C VAL A 41 -4.44 13.50 -4.69
N LEU A 42 -4.60 12.19 -4.71
CA LEU A 42 -3.74 11.27 -3.98
C LEU A 42 -2.72 10.63 -4.93
N THR A 43 -1.60 10.18 -4.36
CA THR A 43 -0.56 9.42 -5.06
C THR A 43 -0.21 8.16 -4.26
N ASN A 44 0.39 7.16 -4.90
CA ASN A 44 0.96 6.02 -4.18
C ASN A 44 2.49 6.01 -4.35
N SER A 45 3.19 6.28 -3.26
CA SER A 45 4.66 6.31 -3.16
C SER A 45 5.18 4.95 -2.66
N ALA A 46 6.41 4.59 -3.05
CA ALA A 46 7.03 3.35 -2.58
C ALA A 46 7.40 3.38 -1.09
N ASN A 47 7.54 4.58 -0.50
CA ASN A 47 7.94 4.76 0.90
C ASN A 47 6.75 4.95 1.82
N ASP A 48 5.86 5.84 1.42
CA ASP A 48 4.81 6.39 2.29
C ASP A 48 3.45 5.77 1.99
N GLY A 49 3.37 4.93 0.96
CA GLY A 49 2.13 4.38 0.46
C GLY A 49 1.23 5.46 -0.13
N VAL A 50 -0.07 5.39 0.19
CA VAL A 50 -1.04 6.39 -0.28
C VAL A 50 -0.89 7.67 0.53
N ILE A 51 -0.66 8.80 -0.15
CA ILE A 51 -0.45 10.12 0.46
C ILE A 51 -1.05 11.22 -0.43
N ASP A 52 -1.32 12.40 0.14
CA ASP A 52 -1.69 13.57 -0.65
C ASP A 52 -0.56 13.96 -1.59
N GLN A 53 -0.88 14.23 -2.85
CA GLN A 53 0.11 14.56 -3.87
C GLN A 53 0.91 15.82 -3.50
N ARG A 54 0.28 16.80 -2.85
CA ARG A 54 0.95 18.04 -2.45
C ARG A 54 1.95 17.80 -1.33
N GLU A 55 1.59 16.97 -0.35
CA GLU A 55 2.49 16.58 0.74
C GLU A 55 3.74 15.87 0.20
N TYR A 56 3.59 15.08 -0.86
CA TYR A 56 4.71 14.33 -1.44
C TYR A 56 5.60 15.15 -2.38
N PHE A 57 5.04 16.01 -3.23
CA PHE A 57 5.80 16.73 -4.27
C PHE A 57 6.05 18.21 -3.96
N ASP A 58 5.51 18.74 -2.86
CA ASP A 58 5.51 20.16 -2.50
C ASP A 58 4.92 21.07 -3.60
N LYS A 59 4.09 20.49 -4.48
CA LYS A 59 3.35 21.15 -5.55
C LYS A 59 2.26 20.25 -6.13
N ASP A 60 1.31 20.85 -6.84
CA ASP A 60 0.39 20.11 -7.69
C ASP A 60 1.12 19.59 -8.94
N ILE A 61 1.10 18.28 -9.16
CA ILE A 61 1.57 17.66 -10.41
C ILE A 61 0.40 17.43 -11.36
N ALA A 62 -0.76 17.09 -10.83
CA ALA A 62 -1.97 16.92 -11.62
C ALA A 62 -2.48 18.27 -12.12
N ASN A 63 -2.88 18.31 -13.40
CA ASN A 63 -3.63 19.44 -13.93
C ASN A 63 -5.06 19.40 -13.34
N LYS A 64 -5.40 20.38 -12.51
CA LYS A 64 -6.69 20.49 -11.82
C LYS A 64 -7.87 20.60 -12.78
N ASP A 65 -7.63 21.10 -13.99
CA ASP A 65 -8.66 21.26 -15.01
C ASP A 65 -9.04 19.92 -15.68
N ASN A 66 -8.24 18.85 -15.48
CA ASN A 66 -8.40 17.55 -16.13
C ASN A 66 -8.57 16.37 -15.14
N LEU A 67 -9.04 16.66 -13.92
CA LEU A 67 -9.29 15.62 -12.91
C LEU A 67 -10.55 14.79 -13.19
N ASP A 68 -11.37 15.17 -14.18
CA ASP A 68 -12.58 14.45 -14.58
C ASP A 68 -12.30 13.01 -15.06
N SER A 69 -11.11 12.81 -15.64
CA SER A 69 -10.63 11.53 -16.14
C SER A 69 -10.08 10.60 -15.04
N TYR A 70 -9.78 11.14 -13.85
CA TYR A 70 -9.18 10.41 -12.74
C TYR A 70 -10.19 9.49 -12.06
N TYR A 71 -9.70 8.41 -11.48
CA TYR A 71 -10.54 7.49 -10.72
C TYR A 71 -10.80 8.04 -9.32
N ILE A 72 -12.03 7.90 -8.84
CA ILE A 72 -12.41 8.18 -7.46
C ILE A 72 -11.94 7.00 -6.62
N ILE A 73 -11.21 7.30 -5.54
CA ILE A 73 -10.74 6.33 -4.57
C ILE A 73 -11.34 6.67 -3.19
N GLU A 74 -11.69 5.64 -2.42
CA GLU A 74 -12.24 5.76 -1.07
C GLU A 74 -11.31 5.11 -0.04
N LEU A 75 -11.60 5.35 1.25
CA LEU A 75 -10.88 4.70 2.35
C LEU A 75 -10.99 3.18 2.24
N GLY A 76 -9.85 2.51 2.38
CA GLY A 76 -9.75 1.06 2.32
C GLY A 76 -9.49 0.46 0.93
N ASP A 77 -9.54 1.27 -0.13
CA ASP A 77 -9.13 0.85 -1.47
C ASP A 77 -7.62 0.59 -1.53
N TYR A 78 -7.21 -0.35 -2.37
CA TYR A 78 -5.81 -0.63 -2.65
C TYR A 78 -5.41 -0.04 -3.99
N VAL A 79 -4.15 0.42 -4.05
CA VAL A 79 -3.61 1.12 -5.20
C VAL A 79 -2.30 0.48 -5.60
N TYR A 80 -2.22 0.07 -6.86
CA TYR A 80 -0.99 -0.34 -7.50
C TYR A 80 -0.44 0.80 -8.36
N ASN A 81 0.80 1.21 -8.07
CA ASN A 81 1.55 2.10 -8.93
C ASN A 81 2.57 1.27 -9.72
N PRO A 82 2.51 1.22 -11.07
CA PRO A 82 3.42 0.38 -11.85
C PRO A 82 4.86 0.89 -11.90
N ARG A 83 5.17 2.06 -11.30
CA ARG A 83 6.50 2.65 -11.35
C ARG A 83 7.51 1.85 -10.52
N ILE A 84 8.60 1.47 -11.16
CA ILE A 84 9.68 0.70 -10.57
C ILE A 84 10.64 1.65 -9.85
N SER A 85 11.16 1.19 -8.73
CA SER A 85 12.24 1.84 -7.97
C SER A 85 13.06 0.81 -7.22
N ASN A 86 14.16 1.23 -6.60
CA ASN A 86 14.96 0.35 -5.74
C ASN A 86 14.15 -0.24 -4.57
N LEU A 87 13.14 0.49 -4.09
CA LEU A 87 12.31 0.08 -2.94
C LEU A 87 11.07 -0.70 -3.38
N ALA A 88 10.65 -0.55 -4.63
CA ALA A 88 9.51 -1.25 -5.21
C ALA A 88 9.88 -1.78 -6.61
N PRO A 89 10.57 -2.94 -6.70
CA PRO A 89 11.12 -3.45 -7.95
C PRO A 89 10.05 -3.90 -8.96
N VAL A 90 8.81 -4.10 -8.49
CA VAL A 90 7.65 -4.41 -9.33
C VAL A 90 6.53 -3.37 -9.15
N GLY A 91 6.85 -2.18 -8.65
CA GLY A 91 5.87 -1.16 -8.26
C GLY A 91 5.22 -1.44 -6.89
N PRO A 92 4.80 -0.42 -6.12
CA PRO A 92 4.19 -0.63 -4.81
C PRO A 92 2.68 -0.89 -4.90
N ILE A 93 2.18 -1.70 -3.97
CA ILE A 93 0.74 -1.83 -3.66
C ILE A 93 0.51 -1.35 -2.24
N SER A 94 -0.38 -0.39 -2.07
CA SER A 94 -0.65 0.24 -0.77
C SER A 94 -2.15 0.43 -0.54
N LYS A 95 -2.58 0.29 0.72
CA LYS A 95 -3.95 0.58 1.14
C LYS A 95 -4.14 2.08 1.36
N ASN A 96 -5.26 2.63 0.89
CA ASN A 96 -5.63 4.01 1.15
C ASN A 96 -6.18 4.16 2.58
N ARG A 97 -5.36 4.73 3.45
CA ARG A 97 -5.73 5.11 4.83
C ARG A 97 -5.90 6.62 5.01
N VAL A 98 -5.87 7.40 3.93
CA VAL A 98 -5.85 8.87 3.98
C VAL A 98 -7.25 9.45 3.96
N SER A 99 -7.93 9.38 2.82
CA SER A 99 -9.29 9.91 2.63
C SER A 99 -9.87 9.46 1.30
N THR A 100 -11.14 9.82 1.04
CA THR A 100 -11.63 9.88 -0.34
C THR A 100 -10.84 10.92 -1.15
N GLY A 101 -10.56 10.61 -2.40
CA GLY A 101 -9.79 11.47 -3.30
C GLY A 101 -9.90 11.01 -4.75
N VAL A 102 -9.03 11.55 -5.59
CA VAL A 102 -8.86 11.11 -6.97
C VAL A 102 -7.43 10.67 -7.25
N MET A 103 -7.27 9.68 -8.11
CA MET A 103 -5.98 9.13 -8.51
C MET A 103 -5.88 8.99 -10.02
N SER A 104 -4.64 9.14 -10.51
CA SER A 104 -4.34 9.07 -11.95
C SER A 104 -4.81 7.73 -12.54
N PRO A 105 -5.35 7.71 -13.76
CA PRO A 105 -5.67 6.47 -14.47
C PRO A 105 -4.46 5.58 -14.77
N LEU A 106 -3.24 6.06 -14.50
CA LEU A 106 -2.00 5.27 -14.55
C LEU A 106 -1.89 4.23 -13.43
N TYR A 107 -2.70 4.35 -12.38
CA TYR A 107 -2.73 3.39 -11.28
C TYR A 107 -3.86 2.39 -11.46
N THR A 108 -3.62 1.16 -11.03
CA THR A 108 -4.69 0.16 -10.88
C THR A 108 -5.23 0.26 -9.48
N ILE A 109 -6.53 0.55 -9.36
CA ILE A 109 -7.21 0.68 -8.07
C ILE A 109 -8.17 -0.50 -7.95
N PHE A 110 -8.19 -1.15 -6.79
CA PHE A 110 -9.06 -2.28 -6.52
C PHE A 110 -9.57 -2.27 -5.08
N ARG A 111 -10.76 -2.82 -4.90
CA ARG A 111 -11.46 -2.87 -3.62
C ARG A 111 -11.78 -4.31 -3.27
N PHE A 112 -11.28 -4.77 -2.14
CA PHE A 112 -11.68 -6.06 -1.60
C PHE A 112 -13.18 -6.04 -1.25
N LYS A 113 -13.86 -7.14 -1.59
CA LYS A 113 -15.28 -7.33 -1.30
C LYS A 113 -15.54 -7.40 0.21
N ASN A 114 -14.58 -7.91 0.97
CA ASN A 114 -14.58 -7.87 2.42
C ASN A 114 -13.87 -6.61 2.95
N VAL A 115 -14.49 -5.93 3.90
CA VAL A 115 -13.94 -4.75 4.58
C VAL A 115 -12.80 -5.11 5.55
N GLN A 116 -12.83 -6.32 6.13
CA GLN A 116 -11.73 -6.87 6.92
C GLN A 116 -10.67 -7.43 5.98
N ASN A 117 -9.73 -6.58 5.56
CA ASN A 117 -8.74 -6.92 4.53
C ASN A 117 -7.31 -6.47 4.88
N ASP A 118 -7.05 -6.08 6.13
CA ASP A 118 -5.72 -5.62 6.59
C ASP A 118 -4.65 -6.72 6.49
N PHE A 119 -5.05 -7.99 6.44
CA PHE A 119 -4.18 -9.10 6.07
C PHE A 119 -3.47 -8.86 4.73
N TYR A 120 -4.18 -8.33 3.73
CA TYR A 120 -3.62 -8.11 2.41
C TYR A 120 -2.63 -6.94 2.35
N GLU A 121 -2.77 -5.95 3.24
CA GLU A 121 -1.77 -4.90 3.41
C GLU A 121 -0.42 -5.49 3.84
N HIS A 122 -0.43 -6.44 4.78
CA HIS A 122 0.77 -7.16 5.18
C HIS A 122 1.27 -8.14 4.10
N PHE A 123 0.37 -8.81 3.38
CA PHE A 123 0.74 -9.68 2.26
C PHE A 123 1.50 -8.91 1.16
N PHE A 124 1.03 -7.72 0.79
CA PHE A 124 1.67 -6.91 -0.25
C PHE A 124 3.01 -6.30 0.15
N LYS A 125 3.34 -6.25 1.46
CA LYS A 125 4.70 -5.95 1.95
C LYS A 125 5.69 -7.11 1.72
N THR A 126 5.22 -8.29 1.34
CA THR A 126 6.08 -9.46 1.04
C THR A 126 6.45 -9.52 -0.43
N HIS A 127 7.40 -10.41 -0.79
CA HIS A 127 7.76 -10.67 -2.19
C HIS A 127 6.92 -11.76 -2.87
N ALA A 128 5.94 -12.35 -2.17
CA ALA A 128 5.23 -13.55 -2.64
C ALA A 128 4.49 -13.33 -3.98
N TRP A 129 4.05 -12.09 -4.23
CA TRP A 129 3.30 -11.70 -5.42
C TRP A 129 4.19 -11.17 -6.57
N HIS A 130 5.47 -10.85 -6.31
CA HIS A 130 6.37 -10.24 -7.30
C HIS A 130 6.55 -11.12 -8.53
N LYS A 131 6.67 -12.44 -8.33
CA LYS A 131 6.86 -13.40 -9.42
C LYS A 131 5.72 -13.33 -10.43
N HIS A 132 4.48 -13.17 -9.97
CA HIS A 132 3.32 -13.04 -10.85
C HIS A 132 3.45 -11.81 -11.75
N LEU A 133 3.79 -10.65 -11.19
CA LEU A 133 3.98 -9.45 -12.00
C LEU A 133 5.12 -9.60 -12.99
N GLN A 134 6.27 -10.13 -12.57
CA GLN A 134 7.43 -10.30 -13.46
C GLN A 134 7.15 -11.24 -14.63
N GLN A 135 6.35 -12.29 -14.41
CA GLN A 135 6.01 -13.27 -15.43
C GLN A 135 4.95 -12.77 -16.42
N ASN A 136 4.03 -11.91 -15.96
CA ASN A 136 2.92 -11.43 -16.77
C ASN A 136 3.10 -9.97 -17.25
N SER A 137 4.18 -9.31 -16.83
CA SER A 137 4.56 -8.01 -17.38
C SER A 137 5.38 -8.19 -18.65
N ASN A 138 5.00 -7.49 -19.71
CA ASN A 138 5.83 -7.41 -20.90
C ASN A 138 6.93 -6.36 -20.71
N HIS A 139 8.13 -6.62 -21.20
CA HIS A 139 9.20 -5.61 -21.23
C HIS A 139 8.90 -4.63 -22.36
N GLY A 140 8.07 -3.61 -22.09
CA GLY A 140 7.83 -2.51 -23.01
C GLY A 140 9.06 -1.60 -23.15
N ALA A 141 9.00 -0.60 -24.04
CA ALA A 141 10.09 0.35 -24.29
C ALA A 141 10.47 1.22 -23.07
N ARG A 142 9.65 1.24 -22.02
CA ARG A 142 9.89 2.00 -20.79
C ARG A 142 10.34 1.06 -19.68
N HIS A 143 11.60 1.15 -19.29
CA HIS A 143 12.18 0.35 -18.22
C HIS A 143 11.84 0.83 -16.80
N ASP A 144 11.17 1.99 -16.66
CA ASP A 144 10.82 2.56 -15.36
C ASP A 144 9.45 2.11 -14.83
N ARG A 145 8.73 1.24 -15.57
CA ARG A 145 7.39 0.78 -15.21
C ARG A 145 7.12 -0.66 -15.60
N MET A 146 6.36 -1.36 -14.77
CA MET A 146 5.78 -2.65 -15.10
C MET A 146 4.66 -2.46 -16.13
N ASN A 147 4.77 -3.08 -17.30
CA ASN A 147 3.70 -3.08 -18.30
C ASN A 147 2.89 -4.38 -18.17
N ILE A 148 1.87 -4.35 -17.30
CA ILE A 148 0.95 -5.46 -17.05
C ILE A 148 -0.47 -5.05 -17.42
N THR A 149 -1.23 -5.95 -18.06
CA THR A 149 -2.63 -5.69 -18.35
C THR A 149 -3.47 -5.71 -17.08
N ASN A 150 -4.65 -5.10 -17.12
CA ASN A 150 -5.53 -5.16 -15.96
C ASN A 150 -6.04 -6.57 -15.68
N ASP A 151 -6.26 -7.38 -16.72
CA ASP A 151 -6.74 -8.74 -16.54
C ASP A 151 -5.64 -9.60 -15.90
N ASP A 152 -4.40 -9.48 -16.37
CA ASP A 152 -3.25 -10.16 -15.75
C ASP A 152 -3.00 -9.69 -14.32
N PHE A 153 -3.17 -8.39 -14.03
CA PHE A 153 -3.07 -7.89 -12.67
C PHE A 153 -4.17 -8.50 -11.77
N MET A 154 -5.41 -8.54 -12.25
CA MET A 154 -6.55 -9.08 -11.50
C MET A 154 -6.57 -10.63 -11.44
N SER A 155 -5.72 -11.34 -12.19
CA SER A 155 -5.51 -12.79 -12.04
C SER A 155 -4.41 -13.15 -11.02
N MET A 156 -3.82 -12.15 -10.35
CA MET A 156 -2.76 -12.36 -9.37
C MET A 156 -3.20 -13.35 -8.27
N PRO A 157 -2.41 -14.41 -7.99
CA PRO A 157 -2.77 -15.41 -6.99
C PRO A 157 -2.51 -14.89 -5.58
N LEU A 158 -3.53 -14.91 -4.73
CA LEU A 158 -3.48 -14.50 -3.33
C LEU A 158 -3.84 -15.68 -2.41
N PRO A 159 -3.19 -15.83 -1.24
CA PRO A 159 -3.67 -16.73 -0.21
C PRO A 159 -5.00 -16.21 0.36
N ASP A 160 -5.91 -17.13 0.65
CA ASP A 160 -7.22 -16.85 1.23
C ASP A 160 -7.42 -17.73 2.49
N PRO A 161 -6.82 -17.35 3.63
CA PRO A 161 -7.14 -17.97 4.92
C PRO A 161 -8.58 -17.66 5.34
N SER A 162 -9.08 -18.33 6.38
CA SER A 162 -10.36 -17.91 6.99
C SER A 162 -10.26 -16.47 7.52
N LEU A 163 -11.39 -15.78 7.61
CA LEU A 163 -11.42 -14.38 8.06
C LEU A 163 -10.87 -14.22 9.48
N GLU A 164 -11.11 -15.19 10.35
CA GLU A 164 -10.59 -15.21 11.71
C GLU A 164 -9.05 -15.31 11.71
N GLU A 165 -8.48 -16.10 10.82
CA GLU A 165 -7.03 -16.21 10.67
C GLU A 165 -6.43 -14.97 10.02
N GLN A 166 -7.09 -14.39 9.01
CA GLN A 166 -6.69 -13.12 8.40
C GLN A 166 -6.63 -12.02 9.47
N GLN A 167 -7.68 -11.87 10.29
CA GLN A 167 -7.75 -10.87 11.34
C GLN A 167 -6.68 -11.08 12.42
N ALA A 168 -6.49 -12.32 12.90
CA ALA A 168 -5.46 -12.62 13.90
C ALA A 168 -4.03 -12.29 13.43
N ILE A 169 -3.73 -12.56 12.15
CA ILE A 169 -2.45 -12.19 11.54
C ILE A 169 -2.31 -10.68 11.43
N ALA A 170 -3.35 -10.02 10.91
CA ALA A 170 -3.36 -8.57 10.73
C ALA A 170 -3.18 -7.85 12.08
N ASP A 171 -3.92 -8.24 13.12
CA ASP A 171 -3.84 -7.65 14.45
C ASP A 171 -2.44 -7.80 15.05
N CYS A 172 -1.86 -9.00 14.96
CA CYS A 172 -0.53 -9.27 15.47
C CYS A 172 0.52 -8.39 14.79
N LEU A 173 0.57 -8.39 13.46
CA LEU A 173 1.56 -7.61 12.71
C LEU A 173 1.35 -6.10 12.87
N SER A 174 0.10 -5.63 12.83
CA SER A 174 -0.22 -4.21 13.05
C SER A 174 0.12 -3.75 14.47
N SER A 175 -0.02 -4.61 15.48
CA SER A 175 0.41 -4.28 16.85
C SER A 175 1.91 -4.06 16.97
N LEU A 176 2.70 -4.85 16.23
CA LEU A 176 4.16 -4.70 16.17
C LEU A 176 4.56 -3.44 15.40
N ASP A 177 3.93 -3.18 14.25
CA ASP A 177 4.16 -1.96 13.47
C ASP A 177 3.86 -0.71 14.32
N LYS A 178 2.76 -0.73 15.08
CA LYS A 178 2.41 0.34 16.00
C LYS A 178 3.48 0.55 17.08
N LEU A 179 3.91 -0.52 17.74
CA LEU A 179 4.96 -0.46 18.77
C LEU A 179 6.27 0.11 18.20
N ILE A 180 6.68 -0.32 17.01
CA ILE A 180 7.88 0.20 16.33
C ILE A 180 7.74 1.70 16.06
N SER A 181 6.57 2.16 15.63
CA SER A 181 6.31 3.59 15.38
C SER A 181 6.43 4.41 16.67
N GLU A 182 5.78 3.98 17.74
CA GLU A 182 5.79 4.65 19.05
C GLU A 182 7.21 4.75 19.62
N GLU A 183 8.01 3.68 19.51
CA GLU A 183 9.40 3.68 19.96
C GLU A 183 10.29 4.62 19.12
N ASN A 184 10.08 4.69 17.81
CA ASN A 184 10.82 5.61 16.95
C ASN A 184 10.53 7.08 17.28
N GLU A 185 9.27 7.41 17.59
CA GLU A 185 8.88 8.74 18.09
C GLU A 185 9.52 9.06 19.44
N HIS A 186 9.56 8.08 20.34
CA HIS A 186 10.21 8.23 21.64
C HIS A 186 11.71 8.50 21.50
N ILE A 187 12.40 7.73 20.65
CA ILE A 187 13.82 7.94 20.33
C ILE A 187 14.04 9.34 19.75
N GLY A 188 13.16 9.81 18.86
CA GLY A 188 13.22 11.17 18.30
C GLY A 188 13.14 12.23 19.40
N SER A 189 12.21 12.07 20.33
CA SER A 189 12.03 12.97 21.47
C SER A 189 13.24 12.99 22.40
N LEU A 190 13.82 11.84 22.72
CA LEU A 190 15.04 11.74 23.54
C LEU A 190 16.25 12.39 22.86
N LYS A 191 16.40 12.24 21.54
CA LYS A 191 17.45 12.90 20.77
C LYS A 191 17.31 14.43 20.81
N ALA A 192 16.08 14.94 20.65
CA ALA A 192 15.80 16.37 20.75
C ALA A 192 16.09 16.91 22.16
N HIS A 193 15.67 16.18 23.20
CA HIS A 193 15.94 16.55 24.59
C HIS A 193 17.44 16.60 24.90
N LYS A 194 18.18 15.55 24.52
CA LYS A 194 19.65 15.51 24.64
C LYS A 194 20.29 16.72 23.94
N LYS A 195 19.87 17.03 22.71
CA LYS A 195 20.39 18.18 21.96
C LYS A 195 20.14 19.50 22.72
N GLY A 196 18.95 19.69 23.29
CA GLY A 196 18.62 20.85 24.10
C GLY A 196 19.50 20.98 25.35
N LEU A 197 19.69 19.89 26.10
CA LEU A 197 20.58 19.88 27.27
C LEU A 197 22.02 20.22 26.90
N MET A 198 22.55 19.63 25.82
CA MET A 198 23.92 19.94 25.36
C MET A 198 24.09 21.42 25.00
N GLN A 199 23.07 22.07 24.43
CA GLN A 199 23.10 23.49 24.12
C GLN A 199 23.06 24.38 25.37
N GLN A 200 22.53 23.90 26.48
CA GLN A 200 22.48 24.62 27.75
C GLN A 200 23.72 24.37 28.62
N LEU A 201 24.30 23.17 28.54
CA LEU A 201 25.42 22.75 29.39
C LEU A 201 26.78 23.26 28.90
N PHE A 202 26.95 23.46 27.60
CA PHE A 202 28.23 23.91 27.04
C PHE A 202 28.14 25.37 26.58
N PRO A 203 29.20 26.18 26.80
CA PRO A 203 29.22 27.56 26.33
C PRO A 203 29.02 27.62 24.81
N LYS A 204 28.25 28.59 24.34
CA LYS A 204 28.31 28.97 22.93
C LYS A 204 29.64 29.66 22.71
N ASN A 205 30.53 29.06 21.91
CA ASN A 205 31.75 29.75 21.50
C ASN A 205 31.33 31.01 20.73
N ASN A 206 31.58 32.17 21.33
CA ASN A 206 31.51 33.48 20.67
C ASN A 206 32.85 33.76 19.97
#